data_AF-A0A932QC72-F1
#
_entry.id   AF-A0A932QC72-F1
#
_cell.length_a   1.000
_cell.length_b   1.000
_cell.length_c   1.000
_cell.angle_alpha   90.00
_cell.angle_beta   90.00
_cell.angle_gamma   90.00
#
_symmetry.space_group_name_H-M   'P 1'
#
loop_
_entity.id
_entity.type
_entity.pdbx_description
1 polymer ?
#
loop_
_entity_poly.entity_id
_entity_poly.type
_entity_poly.pdbx_seq_one_letter_code
_entity_poly.pdbx_strand_id
1 'polypeptide(L)'
;MPSHPTTPSHPSNPGGHTGPVRPSNPGRPAPVNNHGNWSTPAHNTHMQQTNARVNTVMRSNTRVNILVTGHSNIYVNSYRPVFVTRYSVYNNYYPRWGGYYRPWYRHGFYGGFYYPLYPVYDIHTHFYCPLVFWLYADSWDDNYYRTWYGSDWGSYPVLQTRFSRPGVYYPTVAIRDLALGVASMPMIEQGNFRLGMINLMNQLEQKIAQGLSQPISFGRNDIAITHYQMLEEAITIEGFATTAGRQFSFKALLDLREPSTNLVFVPTSDQQSDAALLELRLLNERIEQLGGTVSYVDAPAPVARRGD
;
A
#
# COMPACT_ATOMS: atom_id res chain seq x y z
N MET A 1 -4.82 -64.65 -17.24
CA MET A 1 -4.85 -63.19 -17.01
C MET A 1 -5.22 -62.95 -15.57
N PRO A 2 -4.39 -62.27 -14.76
CA PRO A 2 -4.57 -62.21 -13.31
C PRO A 2 -5.71 -61.27 -12.90
N SER A 3 -6.53 -61.76 -11.98
CA SER A 3 -7.54 -61.05 -11.20
C SER A 3 -6.88 -60.03 -10.26
N HIS A 4 -7.26 -58.76 -10.37
CA HIS A 4 -6.88 -57.74 -9.40
C HIS A 4 -7.63 -57.94 -8.06
N PRO A 5 -6.94 -57.89 -6.90
CA PRO A 5 -7.59 -57.92 -5.59
C PRO A 5 -8.27 -56.58 -5.28
N THR A 6 -9.50 -56.65 -4.80
CA THR A 6 -10.25 -55.56 -4.19
C THR A 6 -9.61 -55.15 -2.86
N THR A 7 -9.29 -53.85 -2.72
CA THR A 7 -8.85 -53.26 -1.45
C THR A 7 -10.03 -53.11 -0.48
N PRO A 8 -9.85 -53.31 0.84
CA PRO A 8 -10.94 -53.22 1.82
C PRO A 8 -11.41 -51.78 2.05
N SER A 9 -12.73 -51.60 2.13
CA SER A 9 -13.36 -50.39 2.65
C SER A 9 -13.06 -50.22 4.14
N HIS A 10 -12.34 -49.17 4.51
CA HIS A 10 -12.23 -48.74 5.90
C HIS A 10 -13.44 -47.87 6.32
N PRO A 11 -13.84 -47.94 7.60
CA PRO A 11 -15.14 -47.49 8.09
C PRO A 11 -15.28 -45.97 8.12
N SER A 12 -16.49 -45.52 7.80
CA SER A 12 -16.99 -44.17 8.08
C SER A 12 -16.78 -43.82 9.56
N ASN A 13 -15.96 -42.79 9.82
CA ASN A 13 -15.77 -42.27 11.17
C ASN A 13 -16.99 -41.39 11.54
N PRO A 14 -17.78 -41.73 12.58
CA PRO A 14 -18.87 -40.91 13.08
C PRO A 14 -18.31 -39.91 14.10
N GLY A 15 -18.30 -38.64 13.76
CA GLY A 15 -17.73 -37.60 14.63
C GLY A 15 -17.95 -36.21 14.05
N GLY A 16 -19.22 -35.83 13.88
CA GLY A 16 -19.61 -34.48 13.51
C GLY A 16 -19.28 -33.50 14.63
N HIS A 17 -18.08 -32.95 14.61
CA HIS A 17 -17.82 -31.66 15.24
C HIS A 17 -18.23 -30.57 14.24
N THR A 18 -19.29 -29.84 14.58
CA THR A 18 -19.63 -28.55 13.98
C THR A 18 -18.46 -27.59 14.22
N GLY A 19 -17.49 -27.60 13.31
CA GLY A 19 -16.51 -26.53 13.20
C GLY A 19 -17.23 -25.21 12.86
N PRO A 20 -16.62 -24.06 13.21
CA PRO A 20 -17.18 -22.75 12.90
C PRO A 20 -17.50 -22.67 11.39
N VAL A 21 -18.68 -22.13 11.09
CA VAL A 21 -19.18 -21.92 9.73
C VAL A 21 -18.08 -21.28 8.90
N ARG A 22 -17.57 -22.03 7.92
CA ARG A 22 -16.60 -21.53 6.95
C ARG A 22 -17.27 -20.37 6.20
N PRO A 23 -16.72 -19.15 6.21
CA PRO A 23 -17.26 -18.05 5.43
C PRO A 23 -17.38 -18.48 3.97
N SER A 24 -18.52 -18.15 3.37
CA SER A 24 -18.81 -18.37 1.95
C SER A 24 -17.63 -17.93 1.10
N ASN A 25 -17.20 -18.82 0.19
CA ASN A 25 -16.20 -18.66 -0.86
C ASN A 25 -15.74 -17.20 -1.08
N PRO A 26 -14.48 -16.83 -0.73
CA PRO A 26 -13.99 -15.50 -1.06
C PRO A 26 -14.02 -15.37 -2.58
N GLY A 27 -14.57 -14.27 -3.08
CA GLY A 27 -14.54 -13.94 -4.50
C GLY A 27 -13.14 -14.20 -5.05
N ARG A 28 -13.07 -14.75 -6.27
CA ARG A 28 -11.83 -15.14 -6.93
C ARG A 28 -10.74 -14.06 -6.67
N PRO A 29 -9.55 -14.44 -6.15
CA PRO A 29 -8.52 -13.47 -5.80
C PRO A 29 -8.26 -12.54 -6.98
N ALA A 30 -8.19 -11.23 -6.72
CA ALA A 30 -7.83 -10.27 -7.75
C ALA A 30 -6.50 -10.69 -8.41
N PRO A 31 -6.34 -10.50 -9.72
CA PRO A 31 -5.12 -10.90 -10.40
C PRO A 31 -3.90 -10.19 -9.77
N VAL A 32 -2.86 -10.97 -9.50
CA VAL A 32 -1.59 -10.49 -8.98
C VAL A 32 -0.77 -9.93 -10.13
N ASN A 33 -0.31 -8.68 -10.04
CA ASN A 33 0.58 -8.10 -11.04
C ASN A 33 2.02 -8.65 -10.91
N ASN A 34 2.90 -8.31 -11.86
CA ASN A 34 4.28 -8.80 -11.89
C ASN A 34 5.12 -8.41 -10.64
N HIS A 35 4.60 -7.53 -9.78
CA HIS A 35 5.26 -7.07 -8.55
C HIS A 35 4.58 -7.61 -7.29
N GLY A 36 3.64 -8.55 -7.42
CA GLY A 36 2.96 -9.16 -6.28
C GLY A 36 1.76 -8.37 -5.73
N ASN A 37 1.43 -7.20 -6.29
CA ASN A 37 0.28 -6.39 -5.86
C ASN A 37 -1.01 -6.92 -6.47
N TRP A 38 -2.12 -6.76 -5.75
CA TRP A 38 -3.41 -7.22 -6.25
C TRP A 38 -4.19 -6.05 -6.79
N SER A 39 -4.42 -6.08 -8.10
CA SER A 39 -5.18 -5.06 -8.80
C SER A 39 -6.44 -5.64 -9.42
N THR A 40 -7.54 -4.92 -9.28
CA THR A 40 -8.76 -5.23 -10.00
C THR A 40 -8.61 -4.83 -11.48
N PRO A 41 -9.38 -5.42 -12.42
CA PRO A 41 -9.44 -4.92 -13.79
C PRO A 41 -9.75 -3.42 -13.86
N ALA A 42 -10.65 -2.94 -12.99
CA ALA A 42 -10.99 -1.52 -12.88
C ALA A 42 -9.78 -0.66 -12.51
N HIS A 43 -8.93 -1.10 -11.58
CA HIS A 43 -7.69 -0.40 -11.23
C HIS A 43 -6.76 -0.21 -12.45
N ASN A 44 -6.57 -1.26 -13.25
CA ASN A 44 -5.74 -1.18 -14.45
C ASN A 44 -6.36 -0.24 -15.49
N THR A 45 -7.69 -0.25 -15.65
CA THR A 45 -8.42 0.71 -16.48
C THR A 45 -8.22 2.15 -16.00
N HIS A 46 -8.28 2.40 -14.69
CA HIS A 46 -8.04 3.72 -14.13
C HIS A 46 -6.60 4.20 -14.38
N MET A 47 -5.59 3.33 -14.23
CA MET A 47 -4.21 3.68 -14.58
C MET A 47 -4.07 4.09 -16.05
N GLN A 48 -4.72 3.36 -16.97
CA GLN A 48 -4.73 3.69 -18.39
C GLN A 48 -5.42 5.03 -18.67
N GLN A 49 -6.57 5.30 -18.04
CA GLN A 49 -7.29 6.57 -18.14
C GLN A 49 -6.44 7.73 -17.60
N THR A 50 -5.74 7.53 -16.48
CA THR A 50 -4.83 8.53 -15.90
C THR A 50 -3.71 8.86 -16.87
N ASN A 51 -3.06 7.84 -17.44
CA ASN A 51 -2.00 8.05 -18.44
C ASN A 51 -2.52 8.75 -19.70
N ALA A 52 -3.70 8.37 -20.19
CA ALA A 52 -4.33 9.03 -21.33
C ALA A 52 -4.56 10.52 -21.05
N ARG A 53 -5.15 10.84 -19.89
CA ARG A 53 -5.43 12.22 -19.46
C ARG A 53 -4.16 13.03 -19.23
N VAL A 54 -3.13 12.42 -18.64
CA VAL A 54 -1.81 13.05 -18.51
C VAL A 54 -1.28 13.49 -19.88
N ASN A 55 -1.37 12.62 -20.89
CA ASN A 55 -0.85 12.90 -22.21
C ASN A 55 -1.68 13.92 -23.00
N THR A 56 -3.01 13.90 -22.87
CA THR A 56 -3.90 14.75 -23.67
C THR A 56 -4.22 16.09 -23.02
N VAL A 57 -4.24 16.17 -21.69
CA VAL A 57 -4.67 17.37 -20.95
C VAL A 57 -3.52 18.01 -20.18
N MET A 58 -2.78 17.24 -19.40
CA MET A 58 -1.76 17.83 -18.50
C MET A 58 -0.52 18.27 -19.29
N ARG A 59 0.02 17.40 -20.14
CA ARG A 59 1.22 17.68 -20.94
C ARG A 59 0.99 18.65 -22.08
N SER A 60 -0.25 18.88 -22.51
CA SER A 60 -0.58 19.89 -23.52
C SER A 60 -0.69 21.29 -22.92
N ASN A 61 -0.83 21.41 -21.58
CA ASN A 61 -0.93 22.69 -20.91
C ASN A 61 0.46 23.26 -20.57
N THR A 62 0.83 24.38 -21.21
CA THR A 62 2.14 25.03 -21.04
C THR A 62 2.45 25.40 -19.58
N ARG A 63 1.47 25.89 -18.81
CA ARG A 63 1.69 26.27 -17.41
C ARG A 63 1.93 25.06 -16.53
N VAL A 64 1.22 23.96 -16.77
CA VAL A 64 1.46 22.67 -16.11
C VAL A 64 2.87 22.16 -16.42
N ASN A 65 3.30 22.20 -17.69
CA ASN A 65 4.65 21.78 -18.09
C ASN A 65 5.76 22.55 -17.38
N ILE A 66 5.64 23.89 -17.31
CA ILE A 66 6.62 24.74 -16.62
C ILE A 66 6.70 24.37 -15.14
N LEU A 67 5.54 24.24 -14.47
CA LEU A 67 5.48 23.86 -13.06
C LEU A 67 6.09 22.48 -12.80
N VAL A 68 5.67 21.47 -13.57
CA VAL A 68 6.15 20.08 -13.42
C VAL A 68 7.64 20.00 -13.71
N THR A 69 8.16 20.73 -14.69
CA THR A 69 9.59 20.78 -14.99
C THR A 69 10.38 21.38 -13.83
N GLY A 70 9.90 22.50 -13.25
CA GLY A 70 10.50 23.12 -12.08
C GLY A 70 10.59 22.16 -10.88
N HIS A 71 9.47 21.51 -10.53
CA HIS A 71 9.45 20.53 -9.44
C HIS A 71 10.24 19.27 -9.73
N SER A 72 10.30 18.83 -10.99
CA SER A 72 11.15 17.71 -11.40
C SER A 72 12.63 18.03 -11.17
N ASN A 73 13.07 19.23 -11.52
CA ASN A 73 14.45 19.68 -11.27
C ASN A 73 14.75 19.74 -9.77
N ILE A 74 13.85 20.30 -8.97
CA ILE A 74 13.97 20.31 -7.50
C ILE A 74 14.09 18.87 -6.97
N TYR A 75 13.23 17.96 -7.43
CA TYR A 75 13.26 16.56 -7.03
C TYR A 75 14.61 15.90 -7.38
N VAL A 76 15.05 16.02 -8.62
CA VAL A 76 16.29 15.40 -9.11
C VAL A 76 17.51 15.91 -8.36
N ASN A 77 17.56 17.21 -8.04
CA ASN A 77 18.72 17.83 -7.43
C ASN A 77 18.74 17.72 -5.90
N SER A 78 17.57 17.69 -5.23
CA SER A 78 17.49 17.77 -3.77
C SER A 78 16.94 16.53 -3.10
N TYR A 79 16.07 15.78 -3.77
CA TYR A 79 15.37 14.64 -3.18
C TYR A 79 16.01 13.32 -3.64
N ARG A 80 16.18 13.11 -4.95
CA ARG A 80 16.73 11.88 -5.54
C ARG A 80 18.07 11.43 -4.94
N PRO A 81 19.06 12.29 -4.64
CA PRO A 81 20.33 11.83 -4.07
C PRO A 81 20.16 11.16 -2.70
N VAL A 82 19.27 11.70 -1.85
CA VAL A 82 18.95 11.10 -0.54
C VAL A 82 18.31 9.71 -0.73
N PHE A 83 17.54 9.53 -1.81
CA PHE A 83 16.75 8.34 -2.07
C PHE A 83 17.63 7.18 -2.55
N VAL A 84 18.59 7.50 -3.42
CA VAL A 84 19.60 6.54 -3.90
C VAL A 84 20.42 6.01 -2.72
N THR A 85 20.85 6.88 -1.79
CA THR A 85 21.58 6.45 -0.59
C THR A 85 20.72 5.57 0.32
N ARG A 86 19.44 5.91 0.51
CA ARG A 86 18.47 5.15 1.32
C ARG A 86 18.20 3.74 0.79
N TYR A 87 18.31 3.51 -0.52
CA TYR A 87 18.06 2.18 -1.09
C TYR A 87 18.96 1.10 -0.46
N SER A 88 20.21 1.42 -0.15
CA SER A 88 21.14 0.47 0.50
C SER A 88 20.65 0.03 1.89
N VAL A 89 19.96 0.90 2.62
CA VAL A 89 19.35 0.60 3.91
C VAL A 89 18.13 -0.31 3.73
N TYR A 90 17.34 -0.09 2.68
CA TYR A 90 16.10 -0.85 2.46
C TYR A 90 16.32 -2.18 1.75
N ASN A 91 17.31 -2.29 0.87
CA ASN A 91 17.67 -3.55 0.21
C ASN A 91 18.17 -4.60 1.22
N ASN A 92 18.72 -4.17 2.35
CA ASN A 92 19.16 -5.03 3.45
C ASN A 92 18.04 -5.35 4.47
N TYR A 93 16.80 -4.91 4.22
CA TYR A 93 15.70 -5.07 5.16
C TYR A 93 15.26 -6.53 5.33
N TYR A 94 15.05 -7.25 4.21
CA TYR A 94 14.52 -8.62 4.24
C TYR A 94 15.40 -9.61 5.04
N PRO A 95 16.72 -9.68 4.83
CA PRO A 95 17.57 -10.62 5.58
C PRO A 95 17.63 -10.31 7.08
N ARG A 96 17.45 -9.05 7.48
CA ARG A 96 17.67 -8.59 8.85
C ARG A 96 16.44 -8.73 9.75
N TRP A 97 15.23 -8.60 9.20
CA TRP A 97 14.00 -8.52 9.99
C TRP A 97 13.01 -9.65 9.74
N GLY A 98 13.26 -10.53 8.77
CA GLY A 98 12.41 -11.70 8.50
C GLY A 98 12.21 -12.58 9.74
N GLY A 99 13.25 -12.77 10.56
CA GLY A 99 13.15 -13.55 11.82
C GLY A 99 12.25 -12.90 12.87
N TYR A 100 12.35 -11.57 13.04
CA TYR A 100 11.60 -10.81 14.04
C TYR A 100 10.09 -10.83 13.75
N TYR A 101 9.69 -10.67 12.49
CA TYR A 101 8.28 -10.64 12.12
C TYR A 101 7.70 -12.03 11.81
N ARG A 102 8.52 -13.08 11.69
CA ARG A 102 8.09 -14.45 11.36
C ARG A 102 6.90 -14.97 12.16
N PRO A 103 6.82 -14.76 13.49
CA PRO A 103 5.67 -15.24 14.26
C PRO A 103 4.34 -14.70 13.73
N TRP A 104 4.31 -13.49 13.17
CA TRP A 104 3.09 -12.80 12.74
C TRP A 104 2.51 -13.34 11.43
N TYR A 105 3.27 -14.12 10.66
CA TYR A 105 2.87 -14.56 9.31
C TYR A 105 1.67 -15.49 9.35
N ARG A 106 1.62 -16.38 10.34
CA ARG A 106 0.49 -17.29 10.56
C ARG A 106 -0.83 -16.56 10.84
N HIS A 107 -0.76 -15.27 11.16
CA HIS A 107 -1.91 -14.40 11.44
C HIS A 107 -2.18 -13.41 10.31
N GLY A 108 -1.67 -13.66 9.10
CA GLY A 108 -1.99 -12.83 7.93
C GLY A 108 -1.29 -11.48 7.86
N PHE A 109 -0.18 -11.31 8.59
CA PHE A 109 0.66 -10.11 8.53
C PHE A 109 1.96 -10.41 7.78
N TYR A 110 2.14 -9.79 6.61
CA TYR A 110 3.33 -9.89 5.77
C TYR A 110 4.18 -8.61 5.75
N GLY A 111 3.72 -7.57 6.46
CA GLY A 111 4.47 -6.43 7.00
C GLY A 111 5.44 -5.76 6.02
N GLY A 112 5.12 -5.82 4.74
CA GLY A 112 5.96 -5.35 3.64
C GLY A 112 7.31 -6.03 3.47
N PHE A 113 7.71 -6.97 4.33
CA PHE A 113 8.97 -7.72 4.20
C PHE A 113 8.84 -8.84 3.17
N TYR A 114 7.65 -9.41 3.00
CA TYR A 114 7.45 -10.53 2.10
C TYR A 114 7.47 -10.09 0.62
N TYR A 115 7.18 -8.81 0.39
CA TYR A 115 7.09 -8.23 -0.93
C TYR A 115 8.39 -7.48 -1.26
N PRO A 116 9.03 -7.75 -2.41
CA PRO A 116 10.24 -7.05 -2.79
C PRO A 116 10.00 -5.54 -2.90
N LEU A 117 10.99 -4.77 -2.48
CA LEU A 117 11.00 -3.33 -2.69
C LEU A 117 11.41 -3.04 -4.14
N TYR A 118 10.50 -2.43 -4.90
CA TYR A 118 10.78 -1.98 -6.26
C TYR A 118 10.88 -0.45 -6.29
N PRO A 119 12.09 0.15 -6.20
CA PRO A 119 12.25 1.59 -6.18
C PRO A 119 11.90 2.23 -7.54
N VAL A 120 11.39 3.46 -7.51
CA VAL A 120 11.17 4.30 -8.70
C VAL A 120 11.97 5.59 -8.53
N TYR A 121 13.27 5.55 -8.83
CA TYR A 121 14.16 6.71 -8.66
C TYR A 121 13.69 7.95 -9.42
N ASP A 122 13.05 7.73 -10.56
CA ASP A 122 12.59 8.79 -11.45
C ASP A 122 11.08 9.05 -11.32
N ILE A 123 10.54 8.97 -10.09
CA ILE A 123 9.12 9.24 -9.80
C ILE A 123 8.66 10.62 -10.30
N HIS A 124 9.58 11.57 -10.44
CA HIS A 124 9.32 12.90 -10.99
C HIS A 124 8.76 12.87 -12.42
N THR A 125 9.06 11.83 -13.21
CA THR A 125 8.47 11.64 -14.55
C THR A 125 6.94 11.46 -14.50
N HIS A 126 6.40 11.13 -13.33
CA HIS A 126 4.98 10.96 -13.06
C HIS A 126 4.34 12.18 -12.37
N PHE A 127 5.05 13.31 -12.23
CA PHE A 127 4.52 14.55 -11.63
C PHE A 127 3.38 15.20 -12.42
N TYR A 128 3.06 14.72 -13.63
CA TYR A 128 1.83 15.09 -14.32
C TYR A 128 0.57 14.43 -13.71
N CYS A 129 0.73 13.38 -12.92
CA CYS A 129 -0.35 12.80 -12.13
C CYS A 129 -0.50 13.58 -10.81
N PRO A 130 -1.70 14.11 -10.48
CA PRO A 130 -1.89 15.00 -9.34
C PRO A 130 -1.64 14.33 -7.99
N LEU A 131 -1.91 13.02 -7.85
CA LEU A 131 -1.65 12.32 -6.60
C LEU A 131 -0.17 12.05 -6.39
N VAL A 132 0.58 11.77 -7.46
CA VAL A 132 2.05 11.67 -7.37
C VAL A 132 2.65 13.04 -7.08
N PHE A 133 2.21 14.09 -7.78
CA PHE A 133 2.64 15.46 -7.51
C PHE A 133 2.38 15.85 -6.07
N TRP A 134 1.17 15.59 -5.55
CA TRP A 134 0.80 15.87 -4.16
C TRP A 134 1.72 15.17 -3.13
N LEU A 135 2.13 13.92 -3.39
CA LEU A 135 3.00 13.17 -2.48
C LEU A 135 4.45 13.69 -2.43
N TYR A 136 4.95 14.30 -3.51
CA TYR A 136 6.39 14.55 -3.71
C TYR A 136 6.78 16.00 -3.98
N ALA A 137 5.87 16.84 -4.46
CA ALA A 137 6.11 18.26 -4.64
C ALA A 137 5.84 19.02 -3.34
N ASP A 138 6.73 19.97 -3.02
CA ASP A 138 6.65 20.81 -1.82
C ASP A 138 5.76 22.05 -1.98
N SER A 139 5.03 22.13 -3.10
CA SER A 139 4.12 23.22 -3.41
C SER A 139 2.73 22.70 -3.79
N TRP A 140 1.79 23.63 -3.85
CA TRP A 140 0.46 23.44 -4.40
C TRP A 140 0.19 24.58 -5.39
N ASP A 141 -0.36 24.26 -6.57
CA ASP A 141 -0.73 25.24 -7.61
C ASP A 141 -2.18 25.03 -8.05
N ASP A 142 -2.97 26.09 -7.91
CA ASP A 142 -4.40 26.10 -8.25
C ASP A 142 -4.66 25.71 -9.70
N ASN A 143 -3.92 26.29 -10.64
CA ASN A 143 -4.11 26.03 -12.07
C ASN A 143 -3.81 24.56 -12.43
N TYR A 144 -2.76 23.98 -11.85
CA TYR A 144 -2.42 22.58 -12.03
C TYR A 144 -3.57 21.67 -11.62
N TYR A 145 -4.12 21.85 -10.41
CA TYR A 145 -5.21 21.00 -9.93
C TYR A 145 -6.54 21.31 -10.62
N ARG A 146 -6.82 22.55 -11.01
CA ARG A 146 -7.99 22.88 -11.86
C ARG A 146 -7.92 22.25 -13.24
N THR A 147 -6.72 22.15 -13.82
CA THR A 147 -6.53 21.46 -15.11
C THR A 147 -6.90 19.98 -15.00
N TRP A 148 -6.67 19.36 -13.84
CA TRP A 148 -7.07 17.98 -13.58
C TRP A 148 -8.53 17.82 -13.12
N TYR A 149 -9.04 18.67 -12.23
CA TYR A 149 -10.35 18.46 -11.61
C TYR A 149 -11.49 19.20 -12.33
N GLY A 150 -11.17 20.11 -13.25
CA GLY A 150 -12.18 20.89 -13.99
C GLY A 150 -12.99 21.81 -13.09
N SER A 151 -14.27 22.00 -13.44
CA SER A 151 -15.21 22.85 -12.69
C SER A 151 -15.45 22.37 -11.26
N ASP A 152 -15.37 21.06 -11.04
CA ASP A 152 -15.79 20.43 -9.78
C ASP A 152 -14.69 20.45 -8.71
N TRP A 153 -13.53 21.04 -9.02
CA TRP A 153 -12.38 21.14 -8.12
C TRP A 153 -12.74 21.81 -6.78
N GLY A 154 -13.70 22.75 -6.80
CA GLY A 154 -14.19 23.51 -5.65
C GLY A 154 -14.92 22.64 -4.61
N SER A 155 -15.46 21.51 -5.05
CA SER A 155 -16.40 20.69 -4.26
C SER A 155 -15.71 19.84 -3.18
N TYR A 156 -14.37 19.69 -3.24
CA TYR A 156 -13.61 18.84 -2.33
C TYR A 156 -12.37 19.57 -1.79
N PRO A 157 -12.48 20.30 -0.67
CA PRO A 157 -11.41 21.14 -0.13
C PRO A 157 -10.08 20.41 0.12
N VAL A 158 -10.12 19.11 0.47
CA VAL A 158 -8.89 18.31 0.66
C VAL A 158 -8.04 18.18 -0.61
N LEU A 159 -8.63 18.30 -1.80
CA LEU A 159 -7.88 18.29 -3.05
C LEU A 159 -7.09 19.59 -3.27
N GLN A 160 -7.44 20.63 -2.52
CA GLN A 160 -6.88 21.98 -2.59
C GLN A 160 -5.80 22.22 -1.54
N THR A 161 -5.42 21.19 -0.79
CA THR A 161 -4.37 21.30 0.23
C THR A 161 -3.09 20.64 -0.26
N ARG A 162 -1.96 21.27 0.09
CA ARG A 162 -0.65 20.63 -0.04
C ARG A 162 -0.54 19.47 0.94
N PHE A 163 0.23 18.44 0.57
CA PHE A 163 0.61 17.45 1.54
C PHE A 163 1.58 18.06 2.56
N SER A 164 1.37 17.81 3.85
CA SER A 164 2.17 18.44 4.91
C SER A 164 3.60 17.91 4.99
N ARG A 165 3.86 16.71 4.45
CA ARG A 165 5.17 16.05 4.49
C ARG A 165 5.58 15.51 3.11
N PRO A 166 5.84 16.38 2.13
CA PRO A 166 6.23 15.96 0.78
C PRO A 166 7.49 15.09 0.82
N GLY A 167 7.44 13.95 0.13
CA GLY A 167 8.52 12.98 0.06
C GLY A 167 8.72 12.14 1.33
N VAL A 168 7.78 12.12 2.28
CA VAL A 168 7.83 11.19 3.44
C VAL A 168 7.79 9.72 2.98
N TYR A 169 7.06 9.44 1.89
CA TYR A 169 6.96 8.12 1.30
C TYR A 169 8.12 7.86 0.34
N TYR A 170 8.90 6.80 0.57
CA TYR A 170 9.91 6.34 -0.36
C TYR A 170 9.25 5.93 -1.69
N PRO A 171 9.77 6.39 -2.85
CA PRO A 171 9.15 6.12 -4.13
C PRO A 171 9.33 4.66 -4.53
N THR A 172 8.21 3.94 -4.57
CA THR A 172 8.13 2.54 -5.01
C THR A 172 7.16 2.38 -6.17
N VAL A 173 7.26 1.26 -6.88
CA VAL A 173 6.28 0.85 -7.89
C VAL A 173 4.88 0.76 -7.27
N ALA A 174 4.78 0.22 -6.05
CA ALA A 174 3.51 0.07 -5.34
C ALA A 174 2.80 1.42 -5.10
N ILE A 175 3.49 2.42 -4.53
CA ILE A 175 2.87 3.73 -4.28
C ILE A 175 2.62 4.50 -5.59
N ARG A 176 3.49 4.36 -6.60
CA ARG A 176 3.28 4.94 -7.93
C ARG A 176 2.01 4.39 -8.58
N ASP A 177 1.88 3.07 -8.66
CA ASP A 177 0.76 2.42 -9.32
C ASP A 177 -0.54 2.70 -8.58
N LEU A 178 -0.49 2.69 -7.24
CA LEU A 178 -1.62 3.07 -6.40
C LEU A 178 -2.08 4.51 -6.71
N ALA A 179 -1.15 5.47 -6.71
CA ALA A 179 -1.46 6.87 -7.01
C ALA A 179 -2.00 7.06 -8.44
N LEU A 180 -1.47 6.33 -9.42
CA LEU A 180 -1.97 6.36 -10.80
C LEU A 180 -3.38 5.77 -10.91
N GLY A 181 -3.65 4.65 -10.24
CA GLY A 181 -4.98 4.04 -10.28
C GLY A 181 -6.04 4.84 -9.53
N VAL A 182 -5.68 5.50 -8.44
CA VAL A 182 -6.62 6.37 -7.71
C VAL A 182 -6.88 7.67 -8.48
N ALA A 183 -5.91 8.22 -9.22
CA ALA A 183 -6.08 9.52 -9.87
C ALA A 183 -7.22 9.60 -10.91
N SER A 184 -7.68 8.44 -11.42
CA SER A 184 -8.84 8.34 -12.32
C SER A 184 -10.14 7.89 -11.65
N MET A 185 -10.14 7.61 -10.35
CA MET A 185 -11.35 7.33 -9.58
C MET A 185 -12.23 8.59 -9.45
N PRO A 186 -13.51 8.48 -9.04
CA PRO A 186 -14.33 9.60 -8.61
C PRO A 186 -13.60 10.56 -7.67
N MET A 187 -13.84 11.87 -7.80
CA MET A 187 -13.10 12.90 -7.05
C MET A 187 -13.21 12.73 -5.53
N ILE A 188 -14.36 12.26 -5.04
CA ILE A 188 -14.56 11.95 -3.63
C ILE A 188 -13.59 10.87 -3.13
N GLU A 189 -13.41 9.79 -3.90
CA GLU A 189 -12.49 8.70 -3.57
C GLU A 189 -11.03 9.17 -3.61
N GLN A 190 -10.68 10.06 -4.54
CA GLN A 190 -9.36 10.69 -4.56
C GLN A 190 -9.11 11.55 -3.31
N GLY A 191 -10.11 12.32 -2.88
CA GLY A 191 -10.04 13.11 -1.66
C GLY A 191 -9.92 12.24 -0.42
N ASN A 192 -10.72 11.17 -0.36
CA ASN A 192 -10.71 10.19 0.71
C ASN A 192 -9.38 9.42 0.78
N PHE A 193 -8.79 9.10 -0.37
CA PHE A 193 -7.43 8.55 -0.43
C PHE A 193 -6.39 9.51 0.16
N ARG A 194 -6.43 10.81 -0.16
CA ARG A 194 -5.51 11.79 0.42
C ARG A 194 -5.65 11.88 1.94
N LEU A 195 -6.89 11.97 2.43
CA LEU A 195 -7.17 11.91 3.88
C LEU A 195 -6.64 10.62 4.48
N GLY A 196 -6.84 9.50 3.79
CA GLY A 196 -6.41 8.21 4.28
C GLY A 196 -4.89 8.07 4.40
N MET A 197 -4.15 8.60 3.42
CA MET A 197 -2.69 8.64 3.44
C MET A 197 -2.14 9.59 4.53
N ILE A 198 -2.84 10.70 4.84
CA ILE A 198 -2.51 11.57 5.97
C ILE A 198 -2.76 10.83 7.29
N ASN A 199 -3.92 10.20 7.44
CA ASN A 199 -4.31 9.44 8.64
C ASN A 199 -3.35 8.27 8.87
N LEU A 200 -2.96 7.54 7.82
CA LEU A 200 -1.95 6.48 7.88
C LEU A 200 -0.65 6.99 8.48
N MET A 201 -0.10 8.08 7.94
CA MET A 201 1.15 8.65 8.43
C MET A 201 1.05 9.05 9.92
N ASN A 202 -0.04 9.71 10.31
CA ASN A 202 -0.26 10.13 11.69
C ASN A 202 -0.41 8.94 12.65
N GLN A 203 -1.18 7.91 12.25
CA GLN A 203 -1.37 6.70 13.05
C GLN A 203 -0.09 5.87 13.18
N LEU A 204 0.72 5.78 12.10
CA LEU A 204 2.04 5.15 12.15
C LEU A 204 2.95 5.88 13.14
N GLU A 205 2.98 7.22 13.08
CA GLU A 205 3.79 8.05 13.97
C GLU A 205 3.39 7.81 15.43
N GLN A 206 2.09 7.83 15.71
CA GLN A 206 1.53 7.59 17.03
C GLN A 206 1.83 6.17 17.55
N LYS A 207 1.57 5.13 16.77
CA LYS A 207 1.74 3.73 17.20
C LYS A 207 3.21 3.39 17.46
N ILE A 208 4.12 3.87 16.61
CA ILE A 208 5.55 3.65 16.79
C ILE A 208 6.08 4.48 17.98
N ALA A 209 5.65 5.74 18.13
CA ALA A 209 6.01 6.56 19.29
C ALA A 209 5.59 5.90 20.61
N GLN A 210 4.36 5.37 20.66
CA GLN A 210 3.84 4.63 21.81
C GLN A 210 4.66 3.36 22.09
N GLY A 211 4.96 2.57 21.06
CA GLY A 211 5.77 1.36 21.21
C GLY A 211 7.21 1.61 21.66
N LEU A 212 7.77 2.78 21.33
CA LEU A 212 9.11 3.18 21.74
C LEU A 212 9.14 4.03 23.02
N SER A 213 7.98 4.39 23.57
CA SER A 213 7.84 5.32 24.70
C SER A 213 8.60 6.64 24.49
N GLN A 214 8.66 7.12 23.25
CA GLN A 214 9.33 8.38 22.91
C GLN A 214 8.70 9.02 21.67
N PRO A 215 8.68 10.37 21.56
CA PRO A 215 8.22 11.04 20.36
C PRO A 215 9.05 10.63 19.14
N ILE A 216 8.39 10.46 18.01
CA ILE A 216 9.05 10.27 16.71
C ILE A 216 8.45 11.25 15.70
N SER A 217 9.19 11.53 14.63
CA SER A 217 8.70 12.28 13.49
C SER A 217 9.31 11.69 12.23
N PHE A 218 8.46 11.38 11.25
CA PHE A 218 8.93 10.95 9.94
C PHE A 218 9.43 12.13 9.11
N GLY A 219 10.66 11.99 8.63
CA GLY A 219 11.26 12.77 7.57
C GLY A 219 11.14 12.11 6.19
N ARG A 220 11.98 12.58 5.26
CA ARG A 220 11.94 12.14 3.87
C ARG A 220 12.29 10.66 3.72
N ASN A 221 11.47 9.94 2.97
CA ASN A 221 11.56 8.50 2.66
C ASN A 221 11.34 7.56 3.83
N ASP A 222 10.92 8.04 4.99
CA ASP A 222 10.84 7.16 6.15
C ASP A 222 9.80 6.05 5.98
N ILE A 223 8.78 6.23 5.13
CA ILE A 223 7.73 5.21 4.92
C ILE A 223 7.88 4.57 3.54
N ALA A 224 8.05 3.26 3.45
CA ALA A 224 8.05 2.53 2.18
C ALA A 224 6.84 1.61 2.09
N ILE A 225 6.08 1.73 0.99
CA ILE A 225 4.99 0.81 0.66
C ILE A 225 5.55 -0.21 -0.34
N THR A 226 5.48 -1.49 0.00
CA THR A 226 5.96 -2.58 -0.87
C THR A 226 4.84 -3.39 -1.47
N HIS A 227 3.64 -3.32 -0.90
CA HIS A 227 2.48 -4.04 -1.40
C HIS A 227 1.18 -3.27 -1.19
N TYR A 228 0.26 -3.41 -2.14
CA TYR A 228 -1.12 -3.00 -1.99
C TYR A 228 -2.10 -4.03 -2.56
N GLN A 229 -3.33 -3.99 -2.05
CA GLN A 229 -4.50 -4.60 -2.67
C GLN A 229 -5.54 -3.51 -2.91
N MET A 230 -5.94 -3.32 -4.16
CA MET A 230 -7.07 -2.45 -4.48
C MET A 230 -8.36 -3.24 -4.29
N LEU A 231 -9.24 -2.74 -3.43
CA LEU A 231 -10.59 -3.27 -3.22
C LEU A 231 -11.60 -2.34 -3.88
N GLU A 232 -12.88 -2.72 -3.89
CA GLU A 232 -13.93 -1.88 -4.49
C GLU A 232 -14.07 -0.53 -3.76
N GLU A 233 -13.95 -0.54 -2.44
CA GLU A 233 -14.24 0.62 -1.57
C GLU A 233 -13.09 0.97 -0.63
N ALA A 234 -11.95 0.30 -0.77
CA ALA A 234 -10.83 0.44 0.14
C ALA A 234 -9.51 0.00 -0.50
N ILE A 235 -8.40 0.31 0.18
CA ILE A 235 -7.06 -0.10 -0.22
C ILE A 235 -6.38 -0.74 0.98
N THR A 236 -5.90 -1.97 0.82
CA THR A 236 -4.97 -2.55 1.79
C THR A 236 -3.55 -2.18 1.40
N ILE A 237 -2.73 -1.78 2.38
CA ILE A 237 -1.34 -1.37 2.17
C ILE A 237 -0.44 -2.11 3.17
N GLU A 238 0.68 -2.63 2.68
CA GLU A 238 1.73 -3.21 3.52
C GLU A 238 3.08 -2.59 3.18
N GLY A 239 3.90 -2.41 4.21
CA GLY A 239 5.15 -1.68 4.10
C GLY A 239 5.91 -1.62 5.41
N PHE A 240 6.88 -0.72 5.48
CA PHE A 240 7.62 -0.45 6.69
C PHE A 240 7.92 1.05 6.84
N ALA A 241 7.99 1.51 8.08
CA ALA A 241 8.41 2.86 8.44
C ALA A 241 9.78 2.80 9.14
N THR A 242 10.64 3.77 8.87
CA THR A 242 12.00 3.85 9.40
C THR A 242 12.11 5.08 10.29
N THR A 243 12.55 4.89 11.53
CA THR A 243 12.84 5.99 12.46
C THR A 243 13.94 5.58 13.43
N ALA A 244 14.82 6.52 13.80
CA ALA A 244 15.95 6.27 14.69
C ALA A 244 16.80 5.03 14.32
N GLY A 245 16.96 4.76 13.01
CA GLY A 245 17.71 3.59 12.50
C GLY A 245 17.02 2.23 12.67
N ARG A 246 15.75 2.21 13.13
CA ARG A 246 14.92 1.01 13.26
C ARG A 246 13.78 1.03 12.23
N GLN A 247 13.35 -0.16 11.80
CA GLN A 247 12.29 -0.34 10.83
C GLN A 247 11.10 -1.07 11.45
N PHE A 248 9.91 -0.51 11.28
CA PHE A 248 8.65 -0.98 11.83
C PHE A 248 7.75 -1.38 10.68
N SER A 249 7.48 -2.68 10.55
CA SER A 249 6.51 -3.17 9.57
C SER A 249 5.11 -2.68 9.92
N PHE A 250 4.30 -2.45 8.89
CA PHE A 250 2.89 -2.13 9.09
C PHE A 250 2.00 -2.81 8.06
N LYS A 251 0.73 -2.94 8.44
CA LYS A 251 -0.39 -3.27 7.58
C LYS A 251 -1.49 -2.28 7.84
N ALA A 252 -2.09 -1.76 6.78
CA ALA A 252 -3.12 -0.74 6.89
C ALA A 252 -4.27 -1.02 5.92
N LEU A 253 -5.46 -0.56 6.30
CA LEU A 253 -6.63 -0.48 5.46
C LEU A 253 -7.03 0.99 5.36
N LEU A 254 -7.08 1.51 4.14
CA LEU A 254 -7.60 2.83 3.83
C LEU A 254 -9.02 2.67 3.27
N ASP A 255 -10.02 3.14 4.00
CA ASP A 255 -11.41 3.14 3.53
C ASP A 255 -11.63 4.37 2.64
N LEU A 256 -12.02 4.14 1.38
CA LEU A 256 -12.22 5.19 0.39
C LEU A 256 -13.62 5.81 0.46
N ARG A 257 -14.52 5.27 1.29
CA ARG A 257 -15.83 5.87 1.58
C ARG A 257 -15.80 6.68 2.86
N GLU A 258 -15.15 6.16 3.90
CA GLU A 258 -15.09 6.78 5.21
C GLU A 258 -13.65 6.79 5.77
N PRO A 259 -12.82 7.80 5.42
CA PRO A 259 -11.41 7.84 5.83
C PRO A 259 -11.14 7.86 7.35
N SER A 260 -12.17 8.13 8.16
CA SER A 260 -12.12 8.05 9.63
C SER A 260 -12.07 6.62 10.16
N THR A 261 -12.42 5.62 9.35
CA THR A 261 -12.42 4.20 9.75
C THR A 261 -11.14 3.46 9.33
N ASN A 262 -10.12 4.20 8.88
CA ASN A 262 -8.83 3.62 8.54
C ASN A 262 -8.21 2.89 9.73
N LEU A 263 -7.71 1.69 9.44
CA LEU A 263 -7.09 0.82 10.43
C LEU A 263 -5.60 0.68 10.11
N VAL A 264 -4.75 0.77 11.13
CA VAL A 264 -3.30 0.60 11.01
C VAL A 264 -2.81 -0.32 12.11
N PHE A 265 -2.13 -1.38 11.73
CA PHE A 265 -1.49 -2.31 12.65
C PHE A 265 0.04 -2.23 12.50
N VAL A 266 0.73 -2.10 13.64
CA VAL A 266 2.20 -2.06 13.74
C VAL A 266 2.63 -2.98 14.88
N PRO A 267 3.28 -4.12 14.61
CA PRO A 267 3.89 -4.92 15.67
C PRO A 267 5.16 -4.24 16.16
N THR A 268 5.17 -3.82 17.42
CA THR A 268 6.32 -3.17 18.09
C THR A 268 7.18 -4.16 18.88
N SER A 269 6.74 -5.43 18.95
CA SER A 269 7.42 -6.56 19.57
C SER A 269 7.33 -7.80 18.67
N ASP A 270 8.28 -8.72 18.82
CA ASP A 270 8.20 -10.09 18.30
C ASP A 270 7.23 -10.95 19.14
N GLN A 271 6.93 -10.53 20.37
CA GLN A 271 5.95 -11.17 21.23
C GLN A 271 4.52 -10.78 20.81
N GLN A 272 3.68 -11.81 20.67
CA GLN A 272 2.30 -11.67 20.22
C GLN A 272 1.37 -11.58 21.42
N SER A 273 1.13 -10.36 21.92
CA SER A 273 0.13 -10.17 22.95
C SER A 273 -1.28 -10.44 22.42
N ASP A 274 -2.18 -10.90 23.30
CA ASP A 274 -3.58 -11.15 22.92
C ASP A 274 -4.26 -9.91 22.33
N ALA A 275 -3.92 -8.72 22.86
CA ALA A 275 -4.42 -7.44 22.35
C ALA A 275 -3.94 -7.18 20.92
N ALA A 276 -2.65 -7.40 20.61
CA ALA A 276 -2.12 -7.20 19.27
C ALA A 276 -2.66 -8.24 18.28
N LEU A 277 -2.87 -9.49 18.72
CA LEU A 277 -3.52 -10.52 17.91
C LEU A 277 -4.97 -10.19 17.61
N LEU A 278 -5.71 -9.63 18.57
CA LEU A 278 -7.07 -9.17 18.36
C LEU A 278 -7.12 -8.00 17.38
N GLU A 279 -6.23 -7.01 17.53
CA GLU A 279 -6.15 -5.86 16.61
C GLU A 279 -5.89 -6.32 15.16
N LEU A 280 -4.88 -7.17 14.95
CA LEU A 280 -4.57 -7.72 13.64
C LEU A 280 -5.73 -8.55 13.07
N ARG A 281 -6.40 -9.34 13.91
CA ARG A 281 -7.56 -10.14 13.49
C ARG A 281 -8.70 -9.26 13.01
N LEU A 282 -9.06 -8.22 13.78
CA LEU A 282 -10.13 -7.28 13.40
C LEU A 282 -9.80 -6.55 12.09
N LEU A 283 -8.54 -6.14 11.90
CA LEU A 283 -8.07 -5.58 10.63
C LEU A 283 -8.24 -6.56 9.48
N ASN A 284 -7.81 -7.81 9.66
CA ASN A 284 -7.92 -8.84 8.63
C ASN A 284 -9.36 -9.20 8.28
N GLU A 285 -10.22 -9.37 9.29
CA GLU A 285 -11.65 -9.62 9.10
C GLU A 285 -12.30 -8.49 8.30
N ARG A 286 -11.95 -7.23 8.60
CA ARG A 286 -12.44 -6.08 7.83
C ARG A 286 -11.93 -6.10 6.38
N ILE A 287 -10.67 -6.46 6.14
CA ILE A 287 -10.12 -6.61 4.78
C ILE A 287 -10.91 -7.67 4.01
N GLU A 288 -11.17 -8.82 4.62
CA GLU A 288 -11.93 -9.93 3.99
C GLU A 288 -13.39 -9.55 3.72
N GLN A 289 -14.04 -8.84 4.65
CA GLN A 289 -15.40 -8.31 4.47
C GLN A 289 -15.51 -7.36 3.28
N LEU A 290 -14.43 -6.62 2.97
CA LEU A 290 -14.35 -5.71 1.82
C LEU A 290 -13.86 -6.39 0.54
N GLY A 291 -13.80 -7.73 0.54
CA GLY A 291 -13.40 -8.53 -0.63
C GLY A 291 -11.89 -8.62 -0.85
N GLY A 292 -11.08 -8.15 0.11
CA GLY A 292 -9.66 -8.41 0.11
C GLY A 292 -9.35 -9.86 0.46
N THR A 293 -8.10 -10.27 0.28
CA THR A 293 -7.66 -11.60 0.74
C THR A 293 -6.53 -11.45 1.74
N VAL A 294 -6.64 -12.21 2.81
CA VAL A 294 -5.62 -12.34 3.83
C VAL A 294 -5.06 -13.75 3.70
N SER A 295 -3.76 -13.84 3.44
CA SER A 295 -3.11 -15.14 3.35
C SER A 295 -2.69 -15.58 4.76
N TYR A 296 -3.30 -16.65 5.27
CA TYR A 296 -2.83 -17.31 6.48
C TYR A 296 -1.97 -18.49 6.04
N VAL A 297 -0.75 -18.61 6.56
CA VAL A 297 0.16 -19.68 6.14
C VAL A 297 -0.32 -21.03 6.70
N ASP A 298 -1.12 -21.73 5.90
CA ASP A 298 -0.94 -23.15 5.54
C ASP A 298 -0.58 -23.31 4.04
N ALA A 299 -0.52 -22.22 3.27
CA ALA A 299 -0.16 -22.22 1.85
C ALA A 299 1.33 -21.88 1.63
N PRO A 300 2.03 -22.58 0.71
CA PRO A 300 3.41 -22.28 0.41
C PRO A 300 3.55 -20.86 -0.15
N ALA A 301 4.48 -20.13 0.44
CA ALA A 301 5.00 -18.84 -0.01
C ALA A 301 5.14 -18.79 -1.56
N PRO A 302 4.56 -17.79 -2.27
CA PRO A 302 4.94 -17.55 -3.65
C PRO A 302 6.43 -17.23 -3.69
N VAL A 303 7.19 -18.17 -4.25
CA VAL A 303 8.64 -18.14 -4.33
C VAL A 303 9.04 -16.89 -5.11
N ALA A 304 9.75 -15.97 -4.45
CA ALA A 304 10.48 -14.92 -5.14
C ALA A 304 11.44 -15.61 -6.12
N ARG A 305 11.19 -15.48 -7.43
CA ARG A 305 12.18 -15.84 -8.42
C ARG A 305 13.40 -14.96 -8.14
N ARG A 306 14.49 -15.57 -7.67
CA ARG A 306 15.81 -14.96 -7.81
C ARG A 306 15.98 -14.68 -9.29
N GLY A 307 16.11 -13.41 -9.65
CA GLY A 307 16.59 -13.04 -10.96
C GLY A 307 18.04 -13.51 -11.04
N ASP A 308 18.30 -14.45 -11.94
CA ASP A 308 19.61 -14.65 -12.54
C ASP A 308 19.86 -13.54 -13.58
#